data_AF-A0AAN6RGT6-F1
#
_entry.id   AF-A0AAN6RGT6-F1
#
_cell.length_a   1.000
_cell.length_b   1.000
_cell.length_c   1.000
_cell.angle_alpha   90.00
_cell.angle_beta   90.00
_cell.angle_gamma   90.00
#
_symmetry.space_group_name_H-M   'P 1'
#
loop_
_entity.id
_entity.type
_entity.pdbx_description
1 polymer ?
#
loop_
_entity_poly.entity_id
_entity_poly.type
_entity_poly.pdbx_seq_one_letter_code
_entity_poly.pdbx_strand_id
1 'polypeptide(L)'
;MVASIPNDVFQFSTWTAVQKGFSTGQPRAADLTSHGTDGIGVFEDGKLMILTDSEAYSIAENCKLSPAQLHKRLCFAMVTIFQPMRVINPQEFGLDMRKLEERLSSVEKVPGVGGQNSVLPLKVGGTFLGLRLEGPGGSSVERESVKGRCLGIGFRVGWKVLVDQG
;
A
#
# COMPACT_ATOMS: atom_id res chain seq x y z
N MET A 1 5.23 24.22 4.79
CA MET A 1 4.11 23.75 3.95
C MET A 1 4.65 23.55 2.54
N VAL A 2 4.93 22.31 2.15
CA VAL A 2 5.24 21.98 0.75
C VAL A 2 3.90 21.65 0.12
N ALA A 3 3.57 22.30 -1.00
CA ALA A 3 2.36 21.99 -1.75
C ALA A 3 2.41 20.52 -2.13
N SER A 4 1.46 19.73 -1.66
CA SER A 4 1.44 18.29 -1.84
C SER A 4 1.21 17.99 -3.32
N ILE A 5 2.27 17.57 -4.02
CA ILE A 5 2.24 17.26 -5.44
C ILE A 5 1.49 15.91 -5.61
N PRO A 6 0.45 15.84 -6.46
CA PRO A 6 -0.23 14.58 -6.72
C PRO A 6 0.74 13.50 -7.23
N ASN A 7 0.53 12.26 -6.79
CA ASN A 7 1.36 11.10 -7.09
C ASN A 7 2.83 11.18 -6.65
N ASP A 8 3.22 12.22 -5.90
CA ASP A 8 4.52 12.24 -5.23
C ASP A 8 4.50 11.32 -4.02
N VAL A 9 5.60 10.61 -3.79
CA VAL A 9 5.68 9.57 -2.76
C VAL A 9 6.51 10.10 -1.61
N PHE A 10 5.84 10.39 -0.51
CA PHE A 10 6.49 10.69 0.76
C PHE A 10 6.88 9.39 1.45
N GLN A 11 8.18 9.21 1.69
CA GLN A 11 8.71 8.06 2.42
C GLN A 11 9.41 8.51 3.70
N PHE A 12 9.00 7.92 4.82
CA PHE A 12 9.74 7.99 6.08
C PHE A 12 10.47 6.67 6.34
N SER A 13 11.75 6.77 6.70
CA SER A 13 12.65 5.63 6.88
C SER A 13 12.84 4.80 5.60
N THR A 14 13.44 3.61 5.72
CA THR A 14 13.63 2.66 4.61
C THR A 14 13.20 1.26 5.06
N TRP A 15 12.75 0.43 4.11
CA TRP A 15 12.41 -0.95 4.44
C TRP A 15 13.58 -1.74 5.02
N THR A 16 14.79 -1.49 4.52
CA THR A 16 16.01 -2.12 5.02
C THR A 16 16.27 -1.76 6.49
N ALA A 17 15.89 -0.57 6.95
CA ALA A 17 16.00 -0.20 8.35
C ALA A 17 15.03 -1.02 9.22
N VAL A 18 13.79 -1.19 8.78
CA VAL A 18 12.81 -2.05 9.46
C VAL A 18 13.31 -3.50 9.55
N GLN A 19 13.86 -4.04 8.46
CA GLN A 19 14.44 -5.40 8.44
C GLN A 19 15.64 -5.56 9.39
N LYS A 20 16.42 -4.49 9.59
CA LYS A 20 17.53 -4.47 10.56
C LYS A 20 17.09 -4.26 12.01
N GLY A 21 15.78 -4.17 12.26
CA GLY A 21 15.22 -4.00 13.60
C GLY A 21 15.22 -2.55 14.10
N PHE A 22 15.41 -1.56 13.23
CA PHE A 22 15.21 -0.15 13.59
C PHE A 22 13.71 0.14 13.69
N SER A 23 13.14 -0.13 14.86
CA SER A 23 11.71 0.01 15.16
C SER A 23 11.33 1.37 15.75
N THR A 24 12.28 2.26 16.03
CA THR A 24 11.99 3.59 16.57
C THR A 24 11.65 4.58 15.45
N GLY A 25 10.47 5.17 15.56
CA GLY A 25 9.88 6.08 14.60
C GLY A 25 9.62 7.47 15.18
N GLN A 26 9.46 8.45 14.31
CA GLN A 26 9.02 9.80 14.67
C GLN A 26 7.61 10.17 14.17
N PRO A 27 7.20 9.86 12.92
CA PRO A 27 5.93 10.34 12.41
C PRO A 27 4.79 9.63 13.13
N ARG A 28 3.77 10.40 13.51
CA ARG A 28 2.53 9.86 14.03
C ARG A 28 1.60 9.56 12.86
N ALA A 29 0.67 8.63 13.07
CA ALA A 29 -0.36 8.35 12.07
C ALA A 29 -1.15 9.61 11.67
N ALA A 30 -1.40 10.52 12.61
CA ALA A 30 -2.03 11.82 12.33
C ALA A 30 -1.22 12.74 11.42
N ASP A 31 0.11 12.64 11.44
CA ASP A 31 0.95 13.51 10.62
C ASP A 31 0.95 13.03 9.15
N LEU A 32 0.74 11.73 8.92
CA LEU A 32 0.73 11.13 7.59
C LEU A 32 -0.41 11.66 6.69
N THR A 33 -1.56 11.98 7.25
CA THR A 33 -2.72 12.51 6.49
C THR A 33 -2.43 13.90 5.91
N SER A 34 -1.41 14.61 6.41
CA SER A 34 -0.96 15.87 5.83
C SER A 34 -0.10 15.68 4.58
N HIS A 35 0.49 14.49 4.40
CA HIS A 35 1.43 14.16 3.33
C HIS A 35 0.82 13.29 2.22
N GLY A 36 -0.26 12.54 2.51
CA GLY A 36 -0.90 11.69 1.53
C GLY A 36 -2.32 11.31 1.92
N THR A 37 -3.09 10.90 0.92
CA THR A 37 -4.43 10.31 1.10
C THR A 37 -4.35 8.80 1.24
N ASP A 38 -3.31 8.19 0.67
CA ASP A 38 -3.17 6.76 0.53
C ASP A 38 -1.73 6.33 0.77
N GLY A 39 -1.55 5.17 1.39
CA GLY A 39 -0.23 4.65 1.64
C GLY A 39 -0.19 3.40 2.48
N ILE A 40 1.03 2.97 2.74
CA ILE A 40 1.33 1.81 3.57
C ILE A 40 2.38 2.18 4.61
N GLY A 41 2.36 1.51 5.75
CA GLY A 41 3.32 1.78 6.82
C GLY A 41 3.48 0.62 7.79
N VAL A 42 4.38 0.81 8.75
CA VAL A 42 4.64 -0.11 9.86
C VAL A 42 4.76 0.71 11.14
N PHE A 43 4.00 0.34 12.17
CA PHE A 43 4.08 0.92 13.51
C PHE A 43 5.34 0.45 14.25
N GLU A 44 5.75 1.16 15.30
CA GLU A 44 6.84 0.72 16.18
C GLU A 44 6.58 -0.68 16.79
N ASP A 45 5.31 -1.02 17.00
CA ASP A 45 4.85 -2.33 17.49
C ASP A 45 4.97 -3.46 16.43
N GLY A 46 5.48 -3.15 15.22
CA GLY A 46 5.57 -4.11 14.10
C GLY A 46 4.25 -4.35 13.34
N LYS A 47 3.15 -3.74 13.77
CA LYS A 47 1.85 -3.83 13.07
C LYS A 47 1.89 -3.09 11.74
N LEU A 48 1.26 -3.67 10.72
CA LEU A 48 1.12 -3.03 9.42
C LEU A 48 0.06 -1.93 9.46
N MET A 49 0.25 -0.91 8.65
CA MET A 49 -0.64 0.22 8.50
C MET A 49 -1.04 0.39 7.05
N ILE A 50 -2.32 0.65 6.82
CA ILE A 50 -2.86 1.09 5.53
C ILE A 50 -3.44 2.48 5.75
N LEU A 51 -3.11 3.43 4.88
CA LEU A 51 -3.83 4.68 4.74
C LEU A 51 -4.70 4.57 3.51
N THR A 52 -6.00 4.83 3.64
CA THR A 52 -6.92 4.88 2.51
C THR A 52 -7.92 6.00 2.73
N ASP A 53 -8.10 6.85 1.72
CA ASP A 53 -9.02 7.99 1.75
C ASP A 53 -8.80 8.92 2.97
N SER A 54 -7.53 9.12 3.36
CA SER A 54 -7.10 9.88 4.54
C SER A 54 -7.45 9.24 5.89
N GLU A 55 -7.91 8.00 5.91
CA GLU A 55 -8.16 7.23 7.12
C GLU A 55 -7.09 6.15 7.32
N ALA A 56 -6.55 6.09 8.53
CA ALA A 56 -5.49 5.16 8.89
C ALA A 56 -6.09 3.90 9.54
N TYR A 57 -5.72 2.74 9.03
CA TYR A 57 -6.09 1.42 9.51
C TYR A 57 -4.83 0.66 9.93
N SER A 58 -4.93 -0.11 11.01
CA SER A 58 -3.89 -1.00 11.49
C SER A 58 -4.32 -2.46 11.32
N ILE A 59 -3.40 -3.28 10.80
CA ILE A 59 -3.58 -4.71 10.64
C ILE A 59 -2.83 -5.40 11.78
N ALA A 60 -3.59 -6.12 12.62
CA ALA A 60 -3.02 -6.95 13.67
C ALA A 60 -2.57 -8.32 13.13
N GLU A 61 -1.89 -9.12 13.97
CA GLU A 61 -1.40 -10.47 13.62
C GLU A 61 -2.49 -11.46 13.21
N ASN A 62 -3.75 -11.19 13.53
CA ASN A 62 -4.90 -11.98 13.09
C ASN A 62 -5.47 -11.53 11.73
N CYS A 63 -4.72 -10.71 10.98
CA CYS A 63 -5.16 -10.05 9.75
C CYS A 63 -6.47 -9.27 9.90
N LYS A 64 -6.81 -8.84 11.13
CA LYS A 64 -7.99 -8.01 11.38
C LYS A 64 -7.63 -6.54 11.27
N LEU A 65 -8.44 -5.83 10.49
CA LEU A 65 -8.37 -4.38 10.36
C LEU A 65 -9.01 -3.73 11.60
N SER A 66 -8.32 -2.75 12.15
CA SER A 66 -8.83 -1.88 13.21
C SER A 66 -8.38 -0.45 12.97
N PRO A 67 -9.21 0.57 13.24
CA PRO A 67 -8.79 1.95 13.11
C PRO A 67 -7.47 2.20 13.82
N ALA A 68 -6.52 2.81 13.12
CA ALA A 68 -5.22 3.10 13.68
C ALA A 68 -5.34 4.19 14.75
N GLN A 69 -4.56 4.04 15.81
CA GLN A 69 -4.46 5.08 16.83
C GLN A 69 -3.62 6.25 16.31
N LEU A 70 -4.24 7.42 16.20
CA LEU A 70 -3.65 8.63 15.61
C LEU A 70 -2.32 9.07 16.24
N HIS A 71 -2.12 8.78 17.52
CA HIS A 71 -0.93 9.16 18.28
C HIS A 71 0.21 8.14 18.20
N LYS A 72 -0.05 6.94 17.66
CA LYS A 72 0.99 5.91 17.49
C LYS A 72 1.98 6.34 16.42
N ARG A 73 3.24 6.00 16.67
CA ARG A 73 4.36 6.31 15.81
C ARG A 73 4.64 5.19 14.82
N LEU A 74 5.14 5.56 13.65
CA LEU A 74 5.54 4.65 12.60
C LEU A 74 7.05 4.62 12.44
N CYS A 75 7.61 3.42 12.37
CA CYS A 75 9.02 3.21 12.04
C CYS A 75 9.27 3.26 10.53
N PHE A 76 8.22 3.05 9.72
CA PHE A 76 8.23 3.20 8.27
C PHE A 76 6.86 3.67 7.78
N ALA A 77 6.85 4.59 6.83
CA ALA A 77 5.63 5.02 6.15
C ALA A 77 5.94 5.40 4.71
N MET A 78 5.04 5.06 3.80
CA MET A 78 5.11 5.46 2.41
C MET A 78 3.71 5.87 1.96
N VAL A 79 3.51 7.18 1.78
CA VAL A 79 2.20 7.77 1.49
C VAL A 79 2.28 8.66 0.26
N THR A 80 1.16 8.83 -0.41
CA THR A 80 1.02 9.67 -1.59
C THR A 80 -0.38 10.29 -1.63
N ILE A 81 -0.51 11.43 -2.30
CA ILE A 81 -1.81 11.91 -2.74
C ILE A 81 -2.14 11.20 -4.04
N PHE A 82 -2.93 10.13 -3.93
CA PHE A 82 -3.22 9.27 -5.07
C PHE A 82 -4.17 9.97 -6.04
N GLN A 83 -3.69 10.24 -7.25
CA GLN A 83 -4.51 10.75 -8.35
C GLN A 83 -4.38 9.82 -9.56
N PRO A 84 -5.40 9.00 -9.87
CA PRO A 84 -5.29 7.98 -10.91
C PRO A 84 -5.06 8.62 -12.28
N MET A 85 -3.88 8.39 -12.85
CA MET A 85 -3.57 8.81 -14.24
C MET A 85 -4.20 7.89 -15.28
N ARG A 86 -4.48 6.64 -14.90
CA ARG A 86 -5.06 5.63 -15.77
C ARG A 86 -5.88 4.64 -14.96
N VAL A 87 -7.05 4.28 -15.50
CA VAL A 87 -7.92 3.23 -14.97
C VAL A 87 -7.96 2.10 -15.99
N ILE A 88 -7.82 0.87 -15.52
CA ILE A 88 -7.81 -0.34 -16.35
C ILE A 88 -8.86 -1.29 -15.77
N ASN A 89 -9.76 -1.81 -16.62
CA ASN A 89 -10.73 -2.80 -16.19
C ASN A 89 -10.14 -4.22 -16.36
N PRO A 90 -9.94 -4.99 -15.28
CA PRO A 90 -9.31 -6.31 -15.34
C PRO A 90 -10.19 -7.42 -15.90
N GLN A 91 -11.50 -7.19 -16.08
CA GLN A 91 -12.44 -8.20 -16.57
C GLN A 91 -12.11 -8.73 -17.98
N GLU A 92 -11.37 -7.96 -18.77
CA GLU A 92 -11.05 -8.31 -20.16
C GLU A 92 -10.00 -9.43 -20.31
N PHE A 93 -9.24 -9.77 -19.26
CA PHE A 93 -8.10 -10.69 -19.39
C PHE A 93 -7.86 -11.62 -18.19
N GLY A 94 -8.65 -11.50 -17.13
CA GLY A 94 -8.52 -12.30 -15.90
C GLY A 94 -7.21 -11.99 -15.17
N LEU A 95 -7.31 -11.30 -14.04
CA LEU A 95 -6.16 -10.79 -13.30
C LEU A 95 -5.83 -11.69 -12.11
N ASP A 96 -4.63 -12.28 -12.13
CA ASP A 96 -3.94 -12.82 -10.96
C ASP A 96 -2.73 -11.94 -10.62
N MET A 97 -2.07 -12.17 -9.48
CA MET A 97 -0.95 -11.34 -9.05
C MET A 97 0.22 -11.35 -10.03
N ARG A 98 0.50 -12.51 -10.65
CA ARG A 98 1.58 -12.65 -11.64
C ARG A 98 1.30 -11.84 -12.90
N LYS A 99 0.08 -11.92 -13.43
CA LYS A 99 -0.35 -11.12 -14.59
C LYS A 99 -0.38 -9.63 -14.27
N LEU A 100 -0.74 -9.27 -13.04
CA LEU A 100 -0.67 -7.88 -12.57
C LEU A 100 0.78 -7.38 -12.61
N GLU A 101 1.71 -8.11 -12.02
CA GLU A 101 3.14 -7.79 -12.05
C GLU A 101 3.68 -7.70 -13.48
N GLU A 102 3.45 -8.72 -14.32
CA GLU A 102 3.88 -8.74 -15.72
C GLU A 102 3.36 -7.54 -16.54
N ARG A 103 2.17 -7.03 -16.19
CA ARG A 103 1.59 -5.86 -16.83
C ARG A 103 2.22 -4.58 -16.32
N LEU A 104 2.38 -4.48 -15.01
CA LEU A 104 3.00 -3.34 -14.35
C LEU A 104 4.50 -3.25 -14.63
N SER A 105 5.18 -4.33 -14.99
CA SER A 105 6.59 -4.29 -15.37
C SER A 105 6.83 -3.75 -16.78
N SER A 106 5.81 -3.75 -17.66
CA SER A 106 5.94 -3.28 -19.04
C SER A 106 5.40 -1.85 -19.22
N VAL A 107 6.26 -0.96 -19.71
CA VAL A 107 5.88 0.43 -20.07
C VAL A 107 4.87 0.44 -21.22
N GLU A 108 4.99 -0.49 -22.17
CA GLU A 108 4.09 -0.61 -23.33
C GLU A 108 2.69 -1.10 -22.95
N LYS A 109 2.56 -1.90 -21.90
CA LYS A 109 1.26 -2.41 -21.42
C LYS A 109 0.50 -1.40 -20.56
N VAL A 110 1.18 -0.38 -20.05
CA VAL A 110 0.61 0.75 -19.29
C VAL A 110 1.24 2.08 -19.77
N PRO A 111 0.99 2.50 -21.03
CA PRO A 111 1.63 3.69 -21.58
C PRO A 111 1.15 4.96 -20.88
N GLY A 112 2.05 5.95 -20.79
CA GLY A 112 1.78 7.25 -20.18
C GLY A 112 1.82 7.28 -18.65
N VAL A 113 2.23 6.18 -17.99
CA VAL A 113 2.28 6.09 -16.52
C VAL A 113 3.69 5.73 -16.04
N GLY A 114 4.53 6.76 -15.87
CA GLY A 114 5.92 6.63 -15.40
C GLY A 114 6.86 5.81 -16.30
N GLY A 115 8.16 5.86 -16.00
CA GLY A 115 9.19 5.06 -16.65
C GLY A 115 9.47 3.73 -15.92
N GLN A 116 10.44 2.96 -16.42
CA GLN A 116 10.90 1.72 -15.75
C GLN A 116 11.40 1.95 -14.32
N ASN A 117 12.01 3.13 -14.09
CA ASN A 117 12.61 3.51 -12.81
C ASN A 117 11.69 4.42 -11.96
N SER A 118 10.42 4.57 -12.36
CA SER A 118 9.46 5.36 -11.59
C SER A 118 8.79 4.51 -10.52
N VAL A 119 8.64 5.08 -9.32
CA VAL A 119 7.74 4.54 -8.30
C VAL A 119 6.31 4.79 -8.78
N LEU A 120 5.48 3.76 -8.69
CA LEU A 120 4.09 3.83 -9.14
C LEU A 120 3.17 3.45 -7.98
N PRO A 121 2.31 4.36 -7.53
CA PRO A 121 1.19 3.99 -6.69
C PRO A 121 0.08 3.37 -7.55
N LEU A 122 -0.56 2.32 -7.04
CA LEU A 122 -1.70 1.67 -7.66
C LEU A 122 -2.78 1.38 -6.62
N LYS A 123 -4.02 1.39 -7.10
CA LYS A 123 -5.19 0.88 -6.36
C LYS A 123 -5.90 -0.15 -7.23
N VAL A 124 -6.27 -1.27 -6.62
CA VAL A 124 -7.13 -2.30 -7.24
C VAL A 124 -8.39 -2.39 -6.39
N GLY A 125 -9.54 -2.01 -6.94
CA GLY A 125 -10.83 -2.16 -6.28
C GLY A 125 -11.67 -3.21 -6.98
N GLY A 126 -12.39 -4.04 -6.21
CA GLY A 126 -13.30 -5.02 -6.80
C GLY A 126 -13.66 -6.17 -5.86
N THR A 127 -14.16 -7.24 -6.47
CA THR A 127 -14.37 -8.52 -5.79
C THR A 127 -13.22 -9.45 -6.14
N PHE A 128 -12.48 -9.89 -5.13
CA PHE A 128 -11.37 -10.82 -5.25
C PHE A 128 -11.89 -12.24 -5.05
N LEU A 129 -11.70 -13.09 -6.07
CA LEU A 129 -12.13 -14.49 -6.01
C LEU A 129 -11.36 -15.28 -4.95
N GLY A 130 -10.05 -15.01 -4.81
CA GLY A 130 -9.20 -15.56 -3.78
C GLY A 130 -8.18 -14.51 -3.33
N LEU A 131 -8.02 -14.39 -2.03
CA LEU A 131 -7.14 -13.43 -1.38
C LEU A 131 -6.33 -14.14 -0.30
N ARG A 132 -5.00 -14.09 -0.41
CA ARG A 132 -4.08 -14.49 0.65
C ARG A 132 -3.49 -13.23 1.28
N LEU A 133 -3.73 -13.05 2.56
CA LEU A 133 -3.17 -11.95 3.36
C LEU A 133 -2.07 -12.48 4.25
N GLU A 134 -0.90 -11.88 4.15
CA GLU A 134 0.23 -12.16 5.05
C GLU A 134 0.33 -11.04 6.07
N GLY A 135 0.06 -11.38 7.32
CA GLY A 135 0.17 -10.47 8.45
C GLY A 135 1.57 -10.45 9.05
N PRO A 136 1.82 -9.53 10.00
CA PRO A 136 3.06 -9.52 10.75
C PRO A 136 3.25 -10.86 11.49
N GLY A 137 4.49 -11.33 11.58
CA GLY A 137 4.85 -12.59 12.25
C GLY A 137 4.62 -13.88 11.43
N GLY A 138 4.34 -13.77 10.12
CA GLY A 138 4.15 -14.94 9.25
C GLY A 138 2.75 -15.56 9.34
N SER A 139 1.81 -14.86 9.97
CA SER A 139 0.39 -15.20 9.94
C SER A 139 -0.13 -15.09 8.52
N SER A 140 -0.91 -16.07 8.08
CA SER A 140 -1.58 -16.01 6.78
C SER A 140 -3.06 -16.33 6.91
N VAL A 141 -3.88 -15.55 6.22
CA VAL A 141 -5.33 -15.76 6.16
C VAL A 141 -5.74 -15.80 4.71
N GLU A 142 -6.41 -16.88 4.34
CA GLU A 142 -7.04 -17.03 3.03
C GLU A 142 -8.52 -16.67 3.14
N ARG A 143 -9.00 -15.96 2.12
CA ARG A 143 -10.40 -15.59 1.97
C ARG A 143 -10.80 -15.76 0.52
N GLU A 144 -12.03 -16.17 0.32
CA GLU A 144 -12.64 -16.31 -1.01
C GLU A 144 -13.78 -15.31 -1.16
N SER A 145 -14.00 -14.85 -2.39
CA SER A 145 -15.10 -13.96 -2.76
C SER A 145 -15.24 -12.71 -1.88
N VAL A 146 -14.13 -11.99 -1.67
CA VAL A 146 -14.08 -10.78 -0.83
C VAL A 146 -14.20 -9.53 -1.66
N LYS A 147 -15.15 -8.65 -1.34
CA LYS A 147 -15.15 -7.28 -1.86
C LYS A 147 -14.15 -6.45 -1.06
N GLY A 148 -13.27 -5.73 -1.74
CA GLY A 148 -12.26 -4.94 -1.05
C GLY A 148 -11.49 -4.01 -1.98
N ARG A 149 -10.45 -3.40 -1.41
CA ARG A 149 -9.50 -2.55 -2.12
C ARG A 149 -8.08 -2.94 -1.75
N CYS A 150 -7.23 -3.15 -2.75
CA CYS A 150 -5.81 -3.30 -2.56
C CYS A 150 -5.11 -1.99 -2.91
N LEU A 151 -4.22 -1.55 -2.03
CA LEU A 151 -3.30 -0.46 -2.30
C LEU A 151 -1.89 -1.04 -2.43
N GLY A 152 -1.18 -0.61 -3.46
CA GLY A 152 0.23 -0.92 -3.58
C GLY A 152 1.04 0.27 -4.03
N ILE A 153 2.26 0.39 -3.52
CA ILE A 153 3.22 1.38 -4.01
C ILE A 153 4.56 0.66 -4.15
N GLY A 154 5.16 0.77 -5.32
CA GLY A 154 6.38 0.04 -5.60
C GLY A 154 7.04 0.47 -6.89
N PHE A 155 8.22 -0.10 -7.11
CA PHE A 155 8.86 -0.05 -8.41
C PHE A 155 8.29 -1.16 -9.27
N ARG A 156 8.45 -1.03 -10.59
CA ARG A 156 8.06 -2.06 -11.56
C ARG A 156 8.75 -3.43 -11.37
N VAL A 157 9.70 -3.52 -10.44
CA VAL A 157 10.48 -4.71 -10.04
C VAL A 157 10.25 -5.14 -8.58
N GLY A 158 9.35 -4.49 -7.84
CA GLY A 158 9.06 -4.85 -6.44
C GLY A 158 7.85 -4.11 -5.91
N TRP A 159 6.79 -4.86 -5.63
CA TRP A 159 5.51 -4.35 -5.16
C TRP A 159 5.26 -4.73 -3.71
N LYS A 160 4.68 -3.81 -2.96
CA LYS A 160 4.06 -4.11 -1.66
C LYS A 160 2.59 -3.83 -1.79
N VAL A 161 1.76 -4.83 -1.51
CA VAL A 161 0.30 -4.73 -1.62
C VAL A 161 -0.30 -5.02 -0.27
N LEU A 162 -1.18 -4.12 0.19
CA LEU A 162 -2.01 -4.34 1.38
C LEU A 162 -3.48 -4.23 0.98
N VAL A 163 -4.34 -5.00 1.63
CA VAL A 163 -5.76 -5.10 1.27
C VAL A 163 -6.64 -4.65 2.42
N ASP A 164 -7.56 -3.76 2.08
CA ASP A 164 -8.65 -3.27 2.89
C ASP A 164 -9.94 -4.04 2.58
N GLN A 165 -10.57 -4.60 3.61
CA GLN A 165 -11.89 -5.23 3.56
C GLN A 165 -12.89 -4.19 4.05
N GLY A 166 -13.29 -3.30 3.13
CA GLY A 166 -14.19 -2.17 3.42
C GLY A 166 -15.51 -2.58 4.06
#